data_AF-A0A482UVR9-F1
#
_entry.id   AF-A0A482UVR9-F1
#
_cell.length_a   1.000
_cell.length_b   1.000
_cell.length_c   1.000
_cell.angle_alpha   90.00
_cell.angle_beta   90.00
_cell.angle_gamma   90.00
#
_symmetry.space_group_name_H-M   'P 1'
#
loop_
_entity.id
_entity.type
_entity.pdbx_description
1 polymer ?
#
loop_
_entity_poly.entity_id
_entity_poly.type
_entity_poly.pdbx_seq_one_letter_code
_entity_poly.pdbx_strand_id
1 'polypeptide(L)'
;MCTYLLHSLCTYPLYIEQVQHEIESAVCVIVQRGLLRKGLGLCHGIAGNLYPLLEAHTHTHTHTLGIQDTIHNFILCILNHHTLHTHGILGVGDAEYSLFEGQAGALVCMVDHIQGMRGIMCEGFPFFSDC
;
A
#
# COMPACT_ATOMS: atom_id res chain seq x y z
N MET A 1 3.13 -17.48 -7.27
CA MET A 1 2.04 -18.47 -7.07
C MET A 1 0.67 -17.79 -6.82
N CYS A 2 0.38 -16.62 -7.42
CA CYS A 2 -0.93 -15.92 -7.32
C CYS A 2 -1.82 -16.04 -8.57
N THR A 3 -1.63 -17.07 -9.39
CA THR A 3 -2.65 -17.50 -10.37
C THR A 3 -3.59 -18.55 -9.78
N TYR A 4 -3.18 -19.24 -8.71
CA TYR A 4 -3.97 -20.31 -8.08
C TYR A 4 -5.17 -19.80 -7.27
N LEU A 5 -5.05 -18.65 -6.59
CA LEU A 5 -6.19 -18.06 -5.89
C LEU A 5 -7.24 -17.56 -6.87
N LEU A 6 -6.86 -16.85 -7.93
CA LEU A 6 -7.79 -16.40 -8.97
C LEU A 6 -8.47 -17.57 -9.72
N HIS A 7 -7.75 -18.67 -9.98
CA HIS A 7 -8.33 -19.84 -10.65
C HIS A 7 -9.29 -20.65 -9.75
N SER A 8 -9.07 -20.69 -8.42
CA SER A 8 -10.03 -21.25 -7.45
C SER A 8 -11.20 -20.31 -7.10
N LEU A 9 -11.02 -19.00 -7.26
CA LEU A 9 -12.06 -17.99 -7.02
C LEU A 9 -13.13 -17.97 -8.12
N CYS A 10 -12.78 -18.32 -9.37
CA CYS A 10 -13.74 -18.42 -10.48
C CYS A 10 -14.85 -19.48 -10.30
N THR A 11 -14.77 -20.34 -9.28
CA THR A 11 -15.73 -21.44 -9.09
C THR A 11 -16.94 -21.05 -8.21
N TYR A 12 -16.89 -19.90 -7.50
CA TYR A 12 -17.93 -19.50 -6.53
C TYR A 12 -18.18 -17.97 -6.55
N PRO A 13 -19.14 -17.46 -7.32
CA PRO A 13 -19.38 -16.01 -7.46
C PRO A 13 -19.73 -15.30 -6.14
N LEU A 14 -20.46 -15.98 -5.23
CA LEU A 14 -20.72 -15.47 -3.88
C LEU A 14 -19.45 -15.27 -3.04
N TYR A 15 -18.41 -16.10 -3.27
CA TYR A 15 -17.14 -15.99 -2.57
C TYR A 15 -16.32 -14.80 -3.08
N ILE A 16 -16.41 -14.49 -4.38
CA ILE A 16 -15.79 -13.28 -4.96
C ILE A 16 -16.41 -12.01 -4.38
N GLU A 17 -17.75 -11.92 -4.32
CA GLU A 17 -18.43 -10.75 -3.75
C GLU A 17 -18.08 -10.55 -2.27
N GLN A 18 -18.01 -11.63 -1.49
CA GLN A 18 -17.60 -11.56 -0.08
C GLN A 18 -16.15 -11.06 0.05
N VAL A 19 -15.22 -11.59 -0.75
CA VAL A 19 -13.82 -11.14 -0.73
C VAL A 19 -13.70 -9.67 -1.13
N GLN A 20 -14.47 -9.22 -2.13
CA GLN A 20 -14.51 -7.81 -2.53
C GLN A 20 -14.98 -6.90 -1.38
N HIS A 21 -16.06 -7.29 -0.70
CA HIS A 21 -16.54 -6.55 0.48
C HIS A 21 -15.48 -6.45 1.59
N GLU A 22 -14.75 -7.54 1.87
CA GLU A 22 -13.67 -7.51 2.86
C GLU A 22 -12.49 -6.62 2.43
N ILE A 23 -12.15 -6.61 1.13
CA ILE A 23 -11.14 -5.70 0.57
C ILE A 23 -11.57 -4.24 0.76
N GLU A 24 -12.82 -3.90 0.41
CA GLU A 24 -13.36 -2.55 0.57
C GLU A 24 -13.35 -2.10 2.04
N SER A 25 -13.72 -2.99 2.95
CA SER A 25 -13.67 -2.76 4.40
C SER A 25 -12.23 -2.48 4.87
N ALA A 26 -11.26 -3.30 4.44
CA ALA A 26 -9.85 -3.10 4.77
C ALA A 26 -9.30 -1.77 4.22
N VAL A 27 -9.62 -1.45 2.96
CA VAL A 27 -9.25 -0.18 2.31
C VAL A 27 -9.84 1.01 3.06
N CYS A 28 -11.11 0.94 3.47
CA CYS A 28 -11.76 2.00 4.23
C CYS A 28 -11.02 2.31 5.55
N VAL A 29 -10.54 1.28 6.25
CA VAL A 29 -9.70 1.46 7.46
C VAL A 29 -8.39 2.17 7.13
N ILE A 30 -7.72 1.78 6.04
CA ILE A 30 -6.45 2.40 5.62
C ILE A 30 -6.66 3.85 5.18
N VAL A 31 -7.75 4.16 4.47
CA VAL A 31 -8.11 5.54 4.09
C VAL A 31 -8.28 6.41 5.33
N GLN A 32 -8.92 5.89 6.38
CA GLN A 32 -9.16 6.66 7.61
C GLN A 32 -7.95 6.76 8.54
N ARG A 33 -7.08 5.73 8.59
CA ARG A 33 -6.09 5.55 9.68
C ARG A 33 -4.71 5.09 9.21
N GLY A 34 -4.49 4.94 7.91
CA GLY A 34 -3.30 4.29 7.36
C GLY A 34 -2.04 5.16 7.33
N LEU A 35 -2.16 6.49 7.51
CA LEU A 35 -1.02 7.38 7.72
C LEU A 35 -0.46 7.22 9.13
N LEU A 36 0.40 6.22 9.31
CA LEU A 36 1.01 5.92 10.60
C LEU A 36 2.08 6.95 10.97
N ARG A 37 2.09 7.36 12.25
CA ARG A 37 3.14 8.22 12.83
C ARG A 37 4.42 7.45 13.16
N LYS A 38 4.42 6.12 13.04
CA LYS A 38 5.55 5.28 13.48
C LYS A 38 6.80 5.46 12.61
N GLY A 39 6.63 5.61 11.31
CA GLY A 39 7.73 5.73 10.36
C GLY A 39 7.33 5.32 8.96
N LEU A 40 8.32 5.23 8.06
CA LEU A 40 8.09 5.02 6.64
C LEU A 40 8.03 3.56 6.20
N GLY A 41 8.65 2.62 6.93
CA GLY A 41 8.93 1.26 6.46
C GLY A 41 7.73 0.40 6.02
N LEU A 42 8.05 -0.75 5.42
CA LEU A 42 7.05 -1.69 4.89
C LEU A 42 6.32 -2.52 5.94
N CYS A 43 6.96 -2.84 7.07
CA CYS A 43 6.40 -3.77 8.04
C CYS A 43 5.20 -3.18 8.81
N HIS A 44 5.27 -1.90 9.15
CA HIS A 44 4.25 -1.21 9.96
C HIS A 44 4.42 0.32 9.87
N GLY A 45 4.68 0.81 8.67
CA GLY A 45 4.84 2.22 8.36
C GLY A 45 3.94 2.66 7.20
N ILE A 46 4.14 3.91 6.77
CA ILE A 46 3.35 4.52 5.70
C ILE A 46 3.45 3.74 4.38
N ALA A 47 4.66 3.30 3.99
CA ALA A 47 4.86 2.59 2.73
C ALA A 47 4.16 1.22 2.72
N GLY A 48 4.21 0.49 3.83
CA GLY A 48 3.51 -0.79 3.95
C GLY A 48 2.00 -0.65 3.75
N ASN A 49 1.40 0.36 4.36
CA ASN A 49 -0.04 0.65 4.23
C ASN A 49 -0.43 1.21 2.86
N LEU A 50 0.52 1.66 2.05
CA LEU A 50 0.25 2.14 0.69
C LEU A 50 -0.03 0.98 -0.28
N TYR A 51 0.65 -0.16 -0.13
CA TYR A 51 0.49 -1.30 -1.05
C TYR A 51 -0.96 -1.77 -1.22
N PRO A 52 -1.75 -2.02 -0.15
CA PRO A 52 -3.15 -2.42 -0.33
C PRO A 52 -3.99 -1.38 -1.09
N LEU A 53 -3.67 -0.09 -0.98
CA LEU A 53 -4.33 0.96 -1.75
C LEU A 53 -3.93 0.91 -3.23
N LEU A 54 -2.66 0.64 -3.53
CA LEU A 54 -2.18 0.47 -4.91
C LEU A 54 -2.84 -0.75 -5.57
N GLU A 55 -2.88 -1.88 -4.87
CA GLU A 55 -3.54 -3.10 -5.34
C GLU A 55 -5.04 -2.87 -5.56
N ALA A 56 -5.75 -2.29 -4.58
CA ALA A 56 -7.16 -1.96 -4.73
C ALA A 56 -7.39 -0.99 -5.90
N HIS A 57 -6.57 0.06 -6.05
CA HIS A 57 -6.72 1.02 -7.13
C HIS A 57 -6.62 0.40 -8.54
N THR A 58 -5.83 -0.67 -8.69
CA THR A 58 -5.67 -1.37 -9.97
C THR A 58 -6.75 -2.43 -10.22
N HIS A 59 -7.22 -3.11 -9.18
CA HIS A 59 -8.08 -4.29 -9.30
C HIS A 59 -9.56 -4.06 -8.99
N THR A 60 -9.92 -2.99 -8.27
CA THR A 60 -11.31 -2.70 -7.95
C THR A 60 -11.83 -1.51 -8.74
N HIS A 61 -13.05 -1.62 -9.28
CA HIS A 61 -13.75 -0.50 -9.93
C HIS A 61 -14.29 0.54 -8.93
N THR A 62 -13.77 0.54 -7.70
CA THR A 62 -14.23 1.39 -6.59
C THR A 62 -13.62 2.78 -6.68
N HIS A 63 -14.03 3.55 -7.69
CA HIS A 63 -13.70 4.98 -7.82
C HIS A 63 -14.25 5.83 -6.65
N THR A 64 -15.14 5.29 -5.83
CA THR A 64 -15.90 5.97 -4.77
C THR A 64 -15.24 6.00 -3.40
N LEU A 65 -14.09 5.35 -3.19
CA LEU A 65 -13.47 5.22 -1.86
C LEU A 65 -12.39 6.27 -1.52
N GLY A 66 -12.20 7.30 -2.36
CA GLY A 66 -11.16 8.31 -2.12
C GLY A 66 -9.73 7.73 -2.12
N ILE A 67 -9.54 6.56 -2.73
CA ILE A 67 -8.26 5.84 -2.78
C ILE A 67 -7.18 6.70 -3.43
N GLN A 68 -7.51 7.39 -4.54
CA GLN A 68 -6.55 8.23 -5.25
C GLN A 68 -6.04 9.40 -4.41
N ASP A 69 -6.93 10.12 -3.74
CA ASP A 69 -6.56 11.21 -2.82
C ASP A 69 -5.74 10.69 -1.64
N THR A 70 -6.09 9.49 -1.15
CA THR A 70 -5.36 8.82 -0.07
C THR A 70 -3.94 8.45 -0.51
N ILE A 71 -3.78 7.81 -1.68
CA ILE A 71 -2.46 7.51 -2.27
C ILE A 71 -1.64 8.80 -2.39
N HIS A 72 -2.24 9.88 -2.89
CA HIS A 72 -1.58 11.17 -3.01
C HIS A 72 -1.06 11.68 -1.65
N ASN A 73 -1.89 11.62 -0.61
CA ASN A 73 -1.50 12.01 0.74
C ASN A 73 -0.37 11.15 1.32
N PHE A 74 -0.35 9.84 1.03
CA PHE A 74 0.74 8.95 1.43
C PHE A 74 2.06 9.32 0.73
N ILE A 75 2.02 9.56 -0.58
CA ILE A 75 3.19 9.99 -1.34
C ILE A 75 3.72 11.33 -0.83
N LEU A 76 2.84 12.30 -0.55
CA LEU A 76 3.24 13.57 0.06
C LEU A 76 3.90 13.38 1.42
N CYS A 77 3.39 12.46 2.24
CA CYS A 77 3.98 12.14 3.54
C CYS A 77 5.39 11.55 3.39
N ILE A 78 5.60 10.62 2.45
CA ILE A 78 6.92 10.03 2.15
C ILE A 78 7.89 11.10 1.65
N LEU A 79 7.47 11.97 0.72
CA LEU A 79 8.32 13.04 0.18
C LEU A 79 8.70 14.09 1.22
N ASN A 80 7.82 14.36 2.19
CA ASN A 80 8.04 15.35 3.26
C ASN A 80 8.53 14.72 4.57
N HIS A 81 8.98 13.47 4.58
CA HIS A 81 9.31 12.74 5.80
C HIS A 81 10.32 13.47 6.69
N HIS A 82 11.33 14.13 6.11
CA HIS A 82 12.33 14.89 6.86
C HIS A 82 11.68 16.03 7.65
N THR A 83 10.80 16.80 7.00
CA THR A 83 10.05 17.88 7.65
C THR A 83 9.14 17.33 8.75
N LEU A 84 8.42 16.23 8.47
CA LEU A 84 7.52 15.62 9.45
C LEU A 84 8.27 15.06 10.66
N HIS A 85 9.45 14.48 10.44
CA HIS A 85 10.31 13.99 11.50
C HIS A 85 10.87 15.12 12.36
N THR A 86 11.41 16.18 11.73
CA THR A 86 11.96 17.34 12.46
C THR A 86 10.92 18.06 13.31
N HIS A 87 9.63 17.97 12.95
CA HIS A 87 8.51 18.50 13.74
C HIS A 87 7.92 17.49 14.74
N GLY A 88 8.50 16.29 14.86
CA GLY A 88 8.04 15.25 15.80
C GLY A 88 6.70 14.61 15.43
N ILE A 89 6.24 14.74 14.18
CA ILE A 89 4.99 14.17 13.69
C ILE A 89 5.19 12.71 13.26
N LEU A 90 6.34 12.42 12.63
CA LEU A 90 6.70 11.11 12.11
C LEU A 90 7.94 10.57 12.84
N GLY A 91 7.87 9.33 13.30
CA GLY A 91 9.00 8.61 13.89
C GLY A 91 10.00 8.10 12.86
N VAL A 92 11.07 7.50 13.37
CA VAL A 92 12.11 6.82 12.58
C VAL A 92 12.15 5.36 13.02
N GLY A 93 12.30 4.45 12.06
CA GLY A 93 12.46 3.02 12.36
C GLY A 93 13.80 2.73 13.03
N ASP A 94 13.85 1.63 13.79
CA ASP A 94 15.07 1.23 14.52
C ASP A 94 16.27 1.07 13.56
N ALA A 95 16.03 0.49 12.39
CA ALA A 95 16.96 0.54 11.26
C ALA A 95 16.46 1.49 10.14
N GLU A 96 16.79 2.78 10.26
CA GLU A 96 16.30 3.88 9.41
C GLU A 96 16.45 3.65 7.89
N TYR A 97 17.49 2.94 7.45
CA TYR A 97 17.73 2.70 6.02
C TYR A 97 17.38 1.27 5.56
N SER A 98 16.77 0.46 6.43
CA SER A 98 16.38 -0.90 6.10
C SER A 98 15.12 -0.95 5.22
N LEU A 99 14.91 -2.11 4.59
CA LEU A 99 13.73 -2.36 3.75
C LEU A 99 12.43 -2.36 4.56
N PHE A 100 12.39 -3.05 5.70
CA PHE A 100 11.14 -3.28 6.42
C PHE A 100 10.80 -2.19 7.44
N GLU A 101 11.78 -1.43 7.94
CA GLU A 101 11.55 -0.41 8.96
C GLU A 101 11.81 1.00 8.46
N GLY A 102 12.57 1.13 7.37
CA GLY A 102 13.23 2.36 6.99
C GLY A 102 12.86 2.92 5.62
N GLN A 103 13.67 3.87 5.19
CA GLN A 103 13.52 4.63 3.95
C GLN A 103 13.65 3.75 2.70
N ALA A 104 14.45 2.66 2.75
CA ALA A 104 14.57 1.76 1.60
C ALA A 104 13.22 1.12 1.24
N GLY A 105 12.41 0.77 2.23
CA GLY A 105 11.02 0.33 2.02
C GLY A 105 10.15 1.35 1.32
N ALA A 106 10.25 2.62 1.76
CA ALA A 106 9.53 3.72 1.16
C ALA A 106 9.92 3.96 -0.30
N LEU A 107 11.23 3.87 -0.59
CA LEU A 107 11.77 4.00 -1.95
C LEU A 107 11.25 2.90 -2.87
N VAL A 108 11.27 1.64 -2.41
CA VAL A 108 10.74 0.51 -3.20
C VAL A 108 9.24 0.71 -3.50
N CYS A 109 8.46 1.09 -2.49
CA CYS A 109 7.04 1.40 -2.67
C CYS A 109 6.80 2.55 -3.66
N MET A 110 7.61 3.60 -3.62
CA MET A 110 7.53 4.71 -4.58
C MET A 110 7.86 4.27 -6.01
N VAL A 111 8.88 3.41 -6.17
CA VAL A 111 9.25 2.85 -7.48
C VAL A 111 8.08 2.05 -8.04
N ASP A 112 7.45 1.18 -7.24
CA ASP A 112 6.27 0.42 -7.67
C ASP A 112 5.11 1.34 -8.05
N HIS A 113 4.82 2.36 -7.24
CA HIS A 113 3.78 3.34 -7.60
C HIS A 113 4.06 4.03 -8.95
N ILE A 114 5.32 4.43 -9.21
CA ILE A 114 5.72 5.05 -10.49
C ILE A 114 5.61 4.06 -11.65
N GLN A 115 5.99 2.80 -11.44
CA GLN A 115 5.84 1.73 -12.43
C GLN A 115 4.37 1.52 -12.79
N GLY A 116 3.50 1.42 -11.78
CA GLY A 116 2.05 1.30 -11.97
C GLY A 116 1.46 2.48 -12.76
N MET A 117 1.86 3.72 -12.46
CA MET A 117 1.45 4.90 -13.23
C MET A 117 1.89 4.86 -14.71
N ARG A 118 2.98 4.14 -15.02
CA ARG A 118 3.49 3.96 -16.38
C ARG A 118 2.89 2.75 -17.09
N GLY A 119 1.96 2.03 -16.45
CA GLY A 119 1.41 0.78 -16.97
C GLY A 119 2.43 -0.37 -17.00
N ILE A 120 3.53 -0.25 -16.25
CA ILE A 120 4.47 -1.34 -16.02
C ILE A 120 3.91 -2.16 -14.85
N MET A 121 3.92 -3.48 -15.00
CA MET A 121 3.45 -4.40 -13.95
C MET A 121 4.24 -4.14 -12.66
N CYS A 122 3.52 -3.87 -11.57
CA CYS A 122 4.13 -3.77 -10.24
C CYS A 122 4.51 -5.17 -9.76
N GLU A 123 5.67 -5.30 -9.11
CA GLU A 123 6.10 -6.56 -8.47
C GLU A 123 5.28 -6.87 -7.19
N GLY A 124 4.53 -5.89 -6.70
CA GLY A 124 3.70 -6.02 -5.49
C GLY A 124 4.53 -5.87 -4.20
N PHE A 125 3.93 -6.20 -3.06
CA PHE A 125 4.60 -6.05 -1.77
C PHE A 125 5.85 -6.95 -1.68
N PRO A 126 7.05 -6.39 -1.45
CA PRO A 126 8.30 -7.15 -1.46
C PRO A 126 8.28 -8.34 -0.50
N PHE A 127 8.65 -9.52 -1.00
CA PHE A 127 8.71 -10.78 -0.23
C PHE A 127 7.35 -11.28 0.30
N PHE A 128 6.23 -10.76 -0.20
CA PHE A 128 4.89 -11.21 0.17
C PHE A 128 4.00 -11.44 -1.05
N SER A 129 3.95 -10.46 -1.96
CA SER A 129 3.25 -10.63 -3.23
C SER A 129 4.01 -11.60 -4.11
N ASP A 130 3.25 -12.50 -4.71
CA ASP A 130 3.73 -13.46 -5.68
C ASP A 130 3.63 -12.84 -7.08
N CYS A 131 4.78 -12.54 -7.68
CA CYS A 131 4.88 -12.17 -9.10
C CYS A 131 4.48 -13.34 -10.02
#